data_AF-A0A6B9I112-F1
#
_entry.id   AF-A0A6B9I112-F1
#
_cell.length_a   1.000
_cell.length_b   1.000
_cell.length_c   1.000
_cell.angle_alpha   90.00
_cell.angle_beta   90.00
_cell.angle_gamma   90.00
#
_symmetry.space_group_name_H-M   'P 1'
#
loop_
_entity.id
_entity.type
_entity.pdbx_description
1 polymer ?
#
loop_
_entity_poly.entity_id
_entity_poly.type
_entity_poly.pdbx_seq_one_letter_code
_entity_poly.pdbx_strand_id
1 'polypeptide(L)'
;PELLTKGKIETKHVSAIEKSKEGLTKAKEILTRLGVEPSEDDCIAVQHVCAIVSFRSANLIAATLGAILTRLKDNKNAPRLRTTVGIDGSLYKMHPQYSRRLHKTVRRLVPESDVRFLLSESGSGKGAALVTAWAYRLADQTRQIAETLAEFRLTKDQLLEVKKRMRTEIQNGLSKNTQNTATVKMLPTYVRSTPDGSENGDFLALDLGGTNFRVLLVKIRSGKRRTVEMHNKIYAIPIEVMQGTGEELFDHIVYCISDFLDYMGMKNARLPLGFTFSFPCRQTSLDAGILVNWTKGFKATDCEGEDVVSLLREGIKRREEFDLDVVAVVNDTVGTMMTCAYEEPTCEVGLIAGTGSNACYMEEMRNIETVDGVDGRMCVNMEWGAFGDNGCLDDIRTQYDNAVDDLSLNAGKQKYEKMCSGMYLGEIVRNILIDLTKRGFLFRGQISETLKTRGIFETKFLSQIESDRLALLQVRGILQHLGLDSTCDDSIIVKEVCGAVSRRAAQLCGAGMAAVVD
;
A
#
# COMPACT_ATOMS: atom_id res chain seq x y z
N PRO A 1 68.14 -18.12 33.49
CA PRO A 1 66.94 -18.99 33.45
C PRO A 1 65.93 -18.48 32.43
N GLU A 2 65.41 -19.35 31.55
CA GLU A 2 64.36 -18.99 30.59
C GLU A 2 63.03 -18.61 31.29
N LEU A 3 62.92 -18.89 32.59
CA LEU A 3 61.77 -18.58 33.43
C LEU A 3 61.36 -17.09 33.41
N LEU A 4 62.32 -16.17 33.25
CA LEU A 4 62.04 -14.72 33.18
C LEU A 4 61.51 -14.27 31.80
N THR A 5 61.56 -15.14 30.79
CA THR A 5 61.15 -14.81 29.42
C THR A 5 59.65 -15.03 29.23
N LYS A 6 58.93 -13.95 28.87
CA LYS A 6 57.50 -13.99 28.57
C LYS A 6 57.18 -15.06 27.52
N GLY A 7 56.13 -15.85 27.75
CA GLY A 7 55.64 -16.87 26.82
C GLY A 7 56.30 -18.24 26.96
N LYS A 8 57.32 -18.41 27.82
CA LYS A 8 57.95 -19.72 28.06
C LYS A 8 57.11 -20.68 28.89
N ILE A 9 56.17 -20.18 29.70
CA ILE A 9 55.12 -20.98 30.34
C ILE A 9 53.80 -20.74 29.60
N GLU A 10 53.34 -21.76 28.87
CA GLU A 10 52.10 -21.75 28.09
C GLU A 10 50.97 -22.52 28.79
N THR A 11 49.73 -22.32 28.35
CA THR A 11 48.54 -23.04 28.87
C THR A 11 48.63 -24.56 28.70
N LYS A 12 49.36 -25.04 27.68
CA LYS A 12 49.62 -26.49 27.52
C LYS A 12 50.47 -27.05 28.66
N HIS A 13 51.39 -26.26 29.22
CA HIS A 13 52.21 -26.64 30.37
C HIS A 13 51.34 -26.75 31.64
N VAL A 14 50.48 -25.76 31.88
CA VAL A 14 49.49 -25.80 32.98
C VAL A 14 48.62 -27.06 32.89
N SER A 15 48.12 -27.37 31.68
CA SER A 15 47.29 -28.56 31.44
C SER A 15 48.04 -29.87 31.68
N ALA A 16 49.34 -29.93 31.33
CA ALA A 16 50.18 -31.10 31.55
C ALA A 16 50.50 -31.32 33.04
N ILE A 17 50.79 -30.23 33.76
CA ILE A 17 51.10 -30.24 35.20
C ILE A 17 49.88 -30.64 36.04
N GLU A 18 48.66 -30.33 35.60
CA GLU A 18 47.41 -30.70 36.29
C GLU A 18 46.85 -32.10 35.95
N LYS A 19 47.62 -32.93 35.23
CA LYS A 19 47.25 -34.34 35.01
C LYS A 19 47.31 -35.12 36.33
N SER A 20 46.32 -35.98 36.57
CA SER A 20 46.16 -36.70 37.85
C SER A 20 47.27 -37.71 38.16
N LYS A 21 47.89 -38.33 37.14
CA LYS A 21 48.93 -39.36 37.34
C LYS A 21 50.36 -38.86 37.10
N GLU A 22 50.54 -37.98 36.11
CA GLU A 22 51.86 -37.57 35.62
C GLU A 22 52.19 -36.10 35.94
N GLY A 23 51.32 -35.40 36.66
CA GLY A 23 51.40 -33.96 36.82
C GLY A 23 52.71 -33.47 37.45
N LEU A 24 53.18 -34.12 38.51
CA LEU A 24 54.43 -33.77 39.20
C LEU A 24 55.66 -34.10 38.34
N THR A 25 55.65 -35.22 37.63
CA THR A 25 56.70 -35.58 36.66
C THR A 25 56.78 -34.53 35.54
N LYS A 26 55.63 -34.10 35.01
CA LYS A 26 55.57 -33.05 34.00
C LYS A 26 55.98 -31.68 34.53
N ALA A 27 55.68 -31.35 35.78
CA ALA A 27 56.20 -30.16 36.43
C ALA A 27 57.73 -30.17 36.47
N LYS A 28 58.34 -31.29 36.91
CA LYS A 28 59.79 -31.46 36.96
C LYS A 28 60.43 -31.32 35.59
N GLU A 29 59.91 -32.02 34.57
CA GLU A 29 60.41 -31.95 33.19
C GLU A 29 60.36 -30.53 32.64
N ILE A 30 59.23 -29.83 32.82
CA ILE A 30 59.02 -28.48 32.27
C ILE A 30 59.91 -27.46 32.97
N LEU A 31 59.97 -27.49 34.31
CA LEU A 31 60.83 -26.60 35.09
C LEU A 31 62.30 -26.81 34.75
N THR A 32 62.76 -28.07 34.65
CA THR A 32 64.14 -28.38 34.23
C THR A 32 64.47 -27.79 32.85
N ARG A 33 63.55 -27.90 31.88
CA ARG A 33 63.72 -27.31 30.54
C ARG A 33 63.80 -25.77 30.56
N LEU A 34 63.25 -25.11 31.56
CA LEU A 34 63.36 -23.66 31.74
C LEU A 34 64.71 -23.24 32.36
N GLY A 35 65.60 -24.19 32.62
CA GLY A 35 66.93 -23.97 33.17
C GLY A 35 66.93 -23.69 34.67
N VAL A 36 66.00 -24.31 35.40
CA VAL A 36 66.03 -24.38 36.88
C VAL A 36 66.25 -25.81 37.34
N GLU A 37 66.66 -25.99 38.59
CA GLU A 37 66.86 -27.31 39.21
C GLU A 37 65.75 -27.55 40.26
N PRO A 38 64.55 -28.00 39.85
CA PRO A 38 63.40 -28.06 40.75
C PRO A 38 63.52 -29.23 41.75
N SER A 39 63.29 -28.92 43.03
CA SER A 39 63.02 -29.95 44.05
C SER A 39 61.63 -30.58 43.88
N GLU A 40 61.34 -31.63 44.65
CA GLU A 40 59.98 -32.20 44.70
C GLU A 40 58.97 -31.19 45.25
N ASP A 41 59.36 -30.42 46.27
CA ASP A 41 58.53 -29.37 46.86
C ASP A 41 58.23 -28.25 45.86
N ASP A 42 59.20 -27.86 45.03
CA ASP A 42 58.98 -26.88 43.95
C ASP A 42 57.95 -27.39 42.93
N CYS A 43 58.00 -28.67 42.57
CA CYS A 43 57.07 -29.27 41.64
C CYS A 43 55.64 -29.29 42.21
N ILE A 44 55.48 -29.59 43.50
CA ILE A 44 54.20 -29.54 44.21
C ILE A 44 53.67 -28.10 44.26
N ALA A 45 54.52 -27.14 44.61
CA ALA A 45 54.15 -25.73 44.67
C ALA A 45 53.69 -25.20 43.30
N VAL A 46 54.44 -25.49 42.23
CA VAL A 46 54.08 -25.08 40.86
C VAL A 46 52.79 -25.74 40.40
N GLN A 47 52.56 -27.01 40.73
CA GLN A 47 51.29 -27.68 40.44
C GLN A 47 50.12 -27.02 41.18
N HIS A 48 50.32 -26.61 42.43
CA HIS A 48 49.30 -25.89 43.21
C HIS A 48 48.98 -24.52 42.61
N VAL A 49 50.01 -23.76 42.20
CA VAL A 49 49.83 -22.48 41.49
C VAL A 49 49.02 -22.66 40.21
N CYS A 50 49.35 -23.67 39.40
CA CYS A 50 48.60 -24.02 38.19
C CYS A 50 47.11 -24.26 38.50
N ALA A 51 46.83 -25.07 39.53
CA ALA A 51 45.47 -25.39 39.96
C ALA A 51 44.69 -24.15 40.43
N ILE A 52 45.29 -23.25 41.19
CA ILE A 52 44.64 -21.99 41.63
C ILE A 52 44.30 -21.13 40.41
N VAL A 53 45.25 -20.94 39.49
CA VAL A 53 45.07 -20.07 38.32
C VAL A 53 43.98 -20.61 37.40
N SER A 54 44.00 -21.91 37.08
CA SER A 54 42.99 -22.52 36.20
C SER A 54 41.62 -22.61 36.90
N PHE A 55 41.57 -22.85 38.21
CA PHE A 55 40.31 -22.87 38.97
C PHE A 55 39.69 -21.48 39.10
N ARG A 56 40.50 -20.45 39.33
CA ARG A 56 40.05 -19.05 39.31
C ARG A 56 39.43 -18.70 37.96
N SER A 57 40.10 -19.08 36.86
CA SER A 57 39.56 -18.90 35.51
C SER A 57 38.19 -19.58 35.34
N ALA A 58 38.06 -20.85 35.74
CA ALA A 58 36.78 -21.57 35.68
C ALA A 58 35.68 -20.91 36.54
N ASN A 59 36.03 -20.40 37.74
CA ASN A 59 35.07 -19.73 38.63
C ASN A 59 34.58 -18.39 38.07
N LEU A 60 35.46 -17.61 37.44
CA LEU A 60 35.09 -16.33 36.81
C LEU A 60 34.15 -16.55 35.61
N ILE A 61 34.45 -17.55 34.76
CA ILE A 61 33.54 -17.92 33.66
C ILE A 61 32.22 -18.47 34.22
N ALA A 62 32.26 -19.25 35.30
CA ALA A 62 31.04 -19.75 35.94
C ALA A 62 30.14 -18.63 36.45
N ALA A 63 30.72 -17.59 37.08
CA ALA A 63 29.98 -16.45 37.60
C ALA A 63 29.30 -15.64 36.49
N THR A 64 30.04 -15.35 35.42
CA THR A 64 29.51 -14.60 34.27
C THR A 64 28.46 -15.42 33.49
N LEU A 65 28.68 -16.71 33.27
CA LEU A 65 27.68 -17.60 32.69
C LEU A 65 26.44 -17.72 33.59
N GLY A 66 26.63 -17.76 34.92
CA GLY A 66 25.54 -17.75 35.89
C GLY A 66 24.61 -16.55 35.70
N ALA A 67 25.16 -15.35 35.52
CA ALA A 67 24.37 -14.15 35.24
C ALA A 67 23.54 -14.27 33.95
N ILE A 68 24.11 -14.81 32.87
CA ILE A 68 23.39 -15.04 31.60
C ILE A 68 22.25 -16.05 31.80
N LEU A 69 22.50 -17.12 32.53
CA LEU A 69 21.50 -18.15 32.82
C LEU A 69 20.35 -17.59 33.66
N THR A 70 20.63 -16.79 34.69
CA THR A 70 19.59 -16.09 35.45
C THR A 70 18.78 -15.17 34.54
N ARG A 71 19.43 -14.38 33.68
CA ARG A 71 18.72 -13.53 32.71
C ARG A 71 17.81 -14.32 31.76
N LEU A 72 18.27 -15.48 31.27
CA LEU A 72 17.45 -16.35 30.41
C LEU A 72 16.27 -16.96 31.17
N LYS A 73 16.43 -17.28 32.45
CA LYS A 73 15.34 -17.73 33.32
C LYS A 73 14.28 -16.64 33.47
N ASP A 74 14.70 -15.42 33.80
CA ASP A 74 13.83 -14.27 34.00
C ASP A 74 13.04 -13.95 32.72
N ASN A 75 13.72 -13.92 31.57
CA ASN A 75 13.08 -13.68 30.27
C ASN A 75 12.01 -14.72 29.92
N LYS A 76 12.19 -15.98 30.35
CA LYS A 76 11.20 -17.05 30.14
C LYS A 76 10.11 -17.08 31.20
N ASN A 77 10.22 -16.25 32.24
CA ASN A 77 9.33 -16.20 33.40
C ASN A 77 9.05 -17.61 33.98
N ALA A 78 10.10 -18.44 34.06
CA ALA A 78 9.97 -19.83 34.48
C ALA A 78 10.62 -20.05 35.87
N PRO A 79 10.02 -20.86 36.76
CA PRO A 79 10.57 -21.11 38.10
C PRO A 79 11.88 -21.89 38.05
N ARG A 80 12.10 -22.71 37.01
CA ARG A 80 13.38 -23.39 36.72
C ARG A 80 13.75 -23.19 35.25
N LEU A 81 15.04 -23.03 34.98
CA LEU A 81 15.55 -22.94 33.62
C LEU A 81 16.10 -24.28 33.16
N ARG A 82 15.55 -24.86 32.09
CA ARG A 82 16.20 -25.94 31.34
C ARG A 82 16.86 -25.37 30.08
N THR A 83 18.17 -25.55 29.94
CA THR A 83 18.90 -25.01 28.78
C THR A 83 20.16 -25.83 28.43
N THR A 84 20.69 -25.59 27.23
CA THR A 84 21.95 -26.18 26.76
C THR A 84 22.93 -25.06 26.43
N VAL A 85 24.17 -25.20 26.89
CA VAL A 85 25.29 -24.30 26.58
C VAL A 85 26.20 -25.02 25.59
N GLY A 86 26.30 -24.49 24.37
CA GLY A 86 27.32 -24.90 23.42
C GLY A 86 28.69 -24.35 23.85
N ILE A 87 29.69 -25.21 23.95
CA ILE A 87 31.06 -24.82 24.35
C ILE A 87 32.06 -25.28 23.28
N ASP A 88 33.05 -24.43 23.03
CA ASP A 88 34.26 -24.75 22.30
C ASP A 88 35.46 -24.05 22.96
N GLY A 89 36.68 -24.44 22.61
CA GLY A 89 37.92 -23.82 23.06
C GLY A 89 38.94 -24.83 23.60
N SER A 90 40.21 -24.62 23.24
CA SER A 90 41.31 -25.53 23.56
C SER A 90 41.50 -25.73 25.06
N LEU A 91 41.29 -24.69 25.88
CA LEU A 91 41.36 -24.82 27.35
C LEU A 91 40.30 -25.77 27.88
N TYR A 92 39.05 -25.62 27.45
CA TYR A 92 37.95 -26.47 27.90
C TYR A 92 38.10 -27.91 27.40
N LYS A 93 38.58 -28.09 26.15
CA LYS A 93 38.80 -29.39 25.49
C LYS A 93 39.97 -30.17 26.09
N MET A 94 41.11 -29.49 26.30
CA MET A 94 42.39 -30.17 26.55
C MET A 94 42.80 -30.18 28.02
N HIS A 95 42.29 -29.27 28.85
CA HIS A 95 42.69 -29.19 30.25
C HIS A 95 41.95 -30.24 31.11
N PRO A 96 42.67 -31.12 31.83
CA PRO A 96 42.09 -32.34 32.43
C PRO A 96 41.04 -32.07 33.52
N GLN A 97 41.10 -30.91 34.18
CA GLN A 97 40.20 -30.57 35.30
C GLN A 97 39.21 -29.43 35.00
N TYR A 98 39.36 -28.72 33.87
CA TYR A 98 38.74 -27.41 33.70
C TYR A 98 37.23 -27.51 33.52
N SER A 99 36.76 -28.37 32.60
CA SER A 99 35.33 -28.59 32.34
C SER A 99 34.57 -29.02 33.60
N ARG A 100 35.13 -29.97 34.36
CA ARG A 100 34.56 -30.45 35.63
C ARG A 100 34.41 -29.33 36.66
N ARG A 101 35.45 -28.51 36.83
CA ARG A 101 35.47 -27.37 37.75
C ARG A 101 34.42 -26.33 37.35
N LEU A 102 34.41 -25.95 36.06
CA LEU A 102 33.44 -25.02 35.51
C LEU A 102 31.99 -25.50 35.73
N HIS A 103 31.67 -26.74 35.34
CA HIS A 103 30.32 -27.28 35.48
C HIS A 103 29.86 -27.31 36.94
N LYS A 104 30.73 -27.72 37.87
CA LYS A 104 30.41 -27.77 39.30
C LYS A 104 30.14 -26.37 39.84
N THR A 105 30.97 -25.39 39.51
CA THR A 105 30.77 -24.00 39.97
C THR A 105 29.50 -23.40 39.38
N VAL A 106 29.22 -23.60 38.08
CA VAL A 106 27.97 -23.11 37.46
C VAL A 106 26.75 -23.66 38.17
N ARG A 107 26.66 -24.99 38.36
CA ARG A 107 25.50 -25.61 39.04
C ARG A 107 25.29 -25.13 40.47
N ARG A 108 26.38 -24.78 41.17
CA ARG A 108 26.32 -24.22 42.51
C ARG A 108 25.80 -22.77 42.50
N LEU A 109 26.18 -21.97 41.50
CA LEU A 109 25.78 -20.58 41.39
C LEU A 109 24.35 -20.41 40.88
N VAL A 110 23.86 -21.34 40.05
CA VAL A 110 22.48 -21.33 39.52
C VAL A 110 21.74 -22.63 39.85
N PRO A 111 21.41 -22.87 41.14
CA PRO A 111 20.82 -24.14 41.59
C PRO A 111 19.42 -24.42 40.99
N GLU A 112 18.74 -23.39 40.51
CA GLU A 112 17.42 -23.48 39.89
C GLU A 112 17.48 -23.68 38.36
N SER A 113 18.66 -24.01 37.82
CA SER A 113 18.88 -24.22 36.39
C SER A 113 19.41 -25.62 36.09
N ASP A 114 18.70 -26.35 35.23
CA ASP A 114 19.11 -27.62 34.67
C ASP A 114 19.91 -27.38 33.37
N VAL A 115 21.23 -27.26 33.52
CA VAL A 115 22.15 -26.88 32.43
C VAL A 115 22.86 -28.10 31.85
N ARG A 116 22.63 -28.34 30.55
CA ARG A 116 23.43 -29.29 29.74
C ARG A 116 24.59 -28.55 29.08
N PHE A 117 25.80 -29.10 29.13
CA PHE A 117 26.95 -28.60 28.38
C PHE A 117 27.20 -29.50 27.17
N LEU A 118 27.26 -28.91 25.98
CA LEU A 118 27.45 -29.62 24.72
C LEU A 118 28.71 -29.09 24.03
N LEU A 119 29.68 -29.97 23.79
CA LEU A 119 30.92 -29.63 23.11
C LEU A 119 30.67 -29.50 21.60
N SER A 120 31.14 -28.41 20.97
CA SER A 120 31.18 -28.30 19.51
C SER A 120 32.42 -28.99 18.95
N GLU A 121 32.23 -30.16 18.33
CA GLU A 121 33.32 -30.93 17.75
C GLU A 121 33.90 -30.28 16.49
N SER A 122 33.03 -29.74 15.63
CA SER A 122 33.38 -29.10 14.35
C SER A 122 33.70 -27.59 14.46
N GLY A 123 33.84 -27.08 15.68
CA GLY A 123 34.00 -25.65 15.94
C GLY A 123 32.82 -24.80 15.47
N SER A 124 33.08 -23.55 15.06
CA SER A 124 32.05 -22.58 14.65
C SER A 124 31.56 -22.73 13.20
N GLY A 125 32.28 -23.49 12.36
CA GLY A 125 32.01 -23.56 10.91
C GLY A 125 30.60 -24.02 10.54
N LYS A 126 30.09 -25.07 11.21
CA LYS A 126 28.72 -25.57 11.00
C LYS A 126 27.67 -24.50 11.36
N GLY A 127 27.90 -23.76 12.45
CA GLY A 127 27.03 -22.67 12.88
C GLY A 127 27.03 -21.52 11.87
N ALA A 128 28.21 -21.13 11.39
CA ALA A 128 28.35 -20.10 10.37
C ALA A 128 27.61 -20.49 9.07
N ALA A 129 27.76 -21.73 8.60
CA ALA A 129 27.08 -22.21 7.40
C ALA A 129 25.54 -22.19 7.53
N LEU A 130 24.99 -22.55 8.70
CA LEU A 130 23.55 -22.47 8.95
C LEU A 130 23.03 -21.02 8.93
N VAL A 131 23.78 -20.08 9.51
CA VAL A 131 23.45 -18.65 9.45
C VAL A 131 23.54 -18.14 8.02
N THR A 132 24.58 -18.52 7.26
CA THR A 132 24.71 -18.16 5.84
C THR A 132 23.55 -18.71 5.02
N ALA A 133 23.14 -19.96 5.23
CA ALA A 133 21.99 -20.54 4.52
C ALA A 133 20.69 -19.78 4.81
N TRP A 134 20.46 -19.39 6.07
CA TRP A 134 19.31 -18.57 6.45
C TRP A 134 19.35 -17.17 5.81
N ALA A 135 20.49 -16.50 5.88
CA ALA A 135 20.69 -15.17 5.31
C ALA A 135 20.56 -15.17 3.77
N TYR A 136 21.09 -16.20 3.11
CA TYR A 136 20.96 -16.38 1.66
C TYR A 136 19.50 -16.54 1.24
N ARG A 137 18.73 -17.36 1.97
CA ARG A 137 17.28 -17.53 1.71
C ARG A 137 16.52 -16.21 1.87
N LEU A 138 16.83 -15.43 2.91
CA LEU A 138 16.18 -14.13 3.13
C LEU A 138 16.53 -13.13 2.04
N ALA A 139 17.81 -13.06 1.64
CA ALA A 139 18.25 -12.19 0.56
C ALA A 139 17.60 -12.55 -0.78
N ASP A 140 17.44 -13.84 -1.08
CA ASP A 140 16.76 -14.30 -2.29
C ASP A 140 15.27 -13.94 -2.27
N GLN A 141 14.59 -14.09 -1.13
CA GLN A 141 13.21 -13.62 -0.94
C GLN A 141 13.10 -12.10 -1.18
N THR A 142 13.97 -11.29 -0.59
CA THR A 142 13.97 -9.83 -0.79
C THR A 142 14.20 -9.46 -2.27
N ARG A 143 15.14 -10.13 -2.94
CA ARG A 143 15.41 -9.93 -4.37
C ARG A 143 14.16 -10.23 -5.21
N GLN A 144 13.52 -11.35 -4.96
CA GLN A 144 12.33 -11.80 -5.66
C GLN A 144 11.12 -10.88 -5.47
N ILE A 145 10.93 -10.33 -4.27
CA ILE A 145 9.90 -9.30 -4.01
C ILE A 145 10.25 -8.02 -4.80
N ALA A 146 11.51 -7.58 -4.73
CA ALA A 146 11.96 -6.38 -5.42
C ALA A 146 11.80 -6.47 -6.95
N GLU A 147 12.02 -7.65 -7.54
CA GLU A 147 11.79 -7.92 -8.96
C GLU A 147 10.31 -7.77 -9.34
N THR A 148 9.40 -8.36 -8.55
CA THR A 148 7.96 -8.18 -8.74
C THR A 148 7.55 -6.72 -8.65
N LEU A 149 8.08 -5.97 -7.68
CA LEU A 149 7.76 -4.55 -7.51
C LEU A 149 8.46 -3.64 -8.54
N ALA A 150 9.51 -4.12 -9.21
CA ALA A 150 10.20 -3.35 -10.24
C ALA A 150 9.33 -3.14 -11.48
N GLU A 151 8.42 -4.07 -11.80
CA GLU A 151 7.46 -3.94 -12.91
C GLU A 151 6.54 -2.71 -12.75
N PHE A 152 6.34 -2.24 -11.51
CA PHE A 152 5.53 -1.05 -11.22
C PHE A 152 6.33 0.26 -11.33
N ARG A 153 7.66 0.20 -11.48
CA ARG A 153 8.51 1.40 -11.56
C ARG A 153 8.54 1.91 -12.99
N LEU A 154 7.93 3.07 -13.21
CA LEU A 154 7.98 3.76 -14.49
C LEU A 154 9.18 4.71 -14.54
N THR A 155 10.01 4.54 -15.57
CA THR A 155 11.09 5.49 -15.89
C THR A 155 10.53 6.79 -16.45
N LYS A 156 11.34 7.85 -16.43
CA LYS A 156 10.96 9.13 -17.02
C LYS A 156 10.61 9.00 -18.51
N ASP A 157 11.37 8.19 -19.25
CA ASP A 157 11.15 8.01 -20.69
C ASP A 157 9.85 7.27 -20.97
N GLN A 158 9.51 6.25 -20.16
CA GLN A 158 8.20 5.60 -20.23
C GLN A 158 7.06 6.58 -19.94
N LEU A 159 7.21 7.46 -18.94
CA LEU A 159 6.20 8.49 -18.64
C LEU A 159 6.04 9.52 -19.76
N LEU A 160 7.13 9.92 -20.41
CA LEU A 160 7.09 10.79 -21.58
C LEU A 160 6.40 10.13 -22.77
N GLU A 161 6.60 8.82 -22.95
CA GLU A 161 5.90 8.06 -23.98
C GLU A 161 4.40 7.92 -23.66
N VAL A 162 4.02 7.68 -22.39
CA VAL A 162 2.61 7.70 -21.96
C VAL A 162 1.97 9.06 -22.22
N LYS A 163 2.66 10.16 -21.87
CA LYS A 163 2.21 11.54 -22.18
C LYS A 163 1.97 11.71 -23.68
N LYS A 164 2.93 11.29 -24.52
CA LYS A 164 2.83 11.39 -25.98
C LYS A 164 1.65 10.59 -26.52
N ARG A 165 1.45 9.35 -26.05
CA ARG A 165 0.31 8.51 -26.45
C ARG A 165 -1.03 9.12 -26.05
N MET A 166 -1.13 9.69 -24.84
CA MET A 166 -2.32 10.43 -24.41
C MET A 166 -2.62 11.62 -25.34
N ARG A 167 -1.61 12.40 -25.74
CA ARG A 167 -1.77 13.51 -26.68
C ARG A 167 -2.32 13.06 -28.04
N THR A 168 -1.84 11.93 -28.56
CA THR A 168 -2.38 11.33 -29.79
C THR A 168 -3.85 10.95 -29.62
N GLU A 169 -4.23 10.33 -28.50
CA GLU A 169 -5.62 9.93 -28.26
C GLU A 169 -6.56 11.13 -28.06
N ILE A 170 -6.08 12.22 -27.46
CA ILE A 170 -6.81 13.50 -27.42
C ILE A 170 -7.13 13.98 -28.84
N GLN A 171 -6.14 14.02 -29.73
CA GLN A 171 -6.34 14.41 -31.12
C GLN A 171 -7.32 13.49 -31.84
N ASN A 172 -7.20 12.17 -31.61
CA ASN A 172 -8.11 11.19 -32.19
C ASN A 172 -9.56 11.39 -31.73
N GLY A 173 -9.78 11.71 -30.46
CA GLY A 173 -11.10 11.94 -29.90
C GLY A 173 -11.76 13.25 -30.36
N LEU A 174 -10.96 14.29 -30.61
CA LEU A 174 -11.45 15.59 -31.09
C LEU A 174 -11.78 15.59 -32.60
N SER A 175 -11.05 14.80 -33.40
CA SER A 175 -11.25 14.75 -34.85
C SER A 175 -12.51 13.97 -35.24
N LYS A 176 -13.29 14.55 -36.15
CA LYS A 176 -14.56 13.98 -36.63
C LYS A 176 -14.37 12.65 -37.35
N ASN A 177 -13.21 12.47 -37.99
CA ASN A 177 -12.88 11.26 -38.75
C ASN A 177 -12.53 10.07 -37.87
N THR A 178 -12.03 10.31 -36.65
CA THR A 178 -11.43 9.28 -35.78
C THR A 178 -12.21 9.05 -34.49
N GLN A 179 -13.08 9.97 -34.08
CA GLN A 179 -13.78 9.92 -32.79
C GLN A 179 -14.57 8.62 -32.55
N ASN A 180 -15.21 8.07 -33.59
CA ASN A 180 -16.00 6.85 -33.48
C ASN A 180 -15.17 5.65 -32.98
N THR A 181 -13.89 5.58 -33.40
CA THR A 181 -12.95 4.51 -33.03
C THR A 181 -11.99 4.90 -31.91
N ALA A 182 -11.90 6.19 -31.57
CA ALA A 182 -11.06 6.68 -30.48
C ALA A 182 -11.51 6.09 -29.14
N THR A 183 -10.57 5.76 -28.26
CA THR A 183 -10.89 5.27 -26.91
C THR A 183 -11.10 6.42 -25.93
N VAL A 184 -10.26 7.46 -26.00
CA VAL A 184 -10.49 8.74 -25.32
C VAL A 184 -11.49 9.54 -26.14
N LYS A 185 -12.69 9.77 -25.60
CA LYS A 185 -13.85 10.20 -26.38
C LYS A 185 -13.92 11.71 -26.64
N MET A 186 -13.33 12.51 -25.76
CA MET A 186 -13.29 13.97 -25.89
C MET A 186 -14.70 14.56 -26.14
N LEU A 187 -15.62 14.26 -25.22
CA LEU A 187 -17.03 14.57 -25.31
C LEU A 187 -17.28 16.08 -25.07
N PRO A 188 -17.91 16.80 -26.03
CA PRO A 188 -18.29 18.19 -25.85
C PRO A 188 -19.34 18.36 -24.73
N THR A 189 -19.14 19.34 -23.86
CA THR A 189 -20.00 19.55 -22.67
C THR A 189 -21.03 20.68 -22.85
N TYR A 190 -20.92 21.44 -23.94
CA TYR A 190 -21.68 22.67 -24.21
C TYR A 190 -21.45 23.81 -23.20
N VAL A 191 -20.52 23.66 -22.27
CA VAL A 191 -20.10 24.75 -21.38
C VAL A 191 -19.00 25.57 -22.05
N ARG A 192 -19.29 26.81 -22.43
CA ARG A 192 -18.44 27.62 -23.34
C ARG A 192 -17.48 28.59 -22.64
N SER A 193 -17.66 28.82 -21.34
CA SER A 193 -16.82 29.71 -20.55
C SER A 193 -16.78 29.26 -19.09
N THR A 194 -15.69 29.62 -18.41
CA THR A 194 -15.62 29.56 -16.95
C THR A 194 -16.45 30.68 -16.32
N PRO A 195 -16.72 30.62 -15.00
CA PRO A 195 -17.50 31.64 -14.32
C PRO A 195 -16.88 33.04 -14.42
N ASP A 196 -17.69 34.06 -14.67
CA ASP A 196 -17.24 35.46 -14.78
C ASP A 196 -17.59 36.30 -13.53
N GLY A 197 -18.38 35.73 -12.62
CA GLY A 197 -18.83 36.33 -11.37
C GLY A 197 -20.09 37.19 -11.51
N SER A 198 -20.76 37.15 -12.67
CA SER A 198 -22.09 37.70 -12.86
C SER A 198 -23.20 36.75 -12.39
N GLU A 199 -22.86 35.47 -12.12
CA GLU A 199 -23.80 34.43 -11.72
C GLU A 199 -24.52 34.81 -10.42
N ASN A 200 -25.84 34.69 -10.40
CA ASN A 200 -26.67 35.04 -9.25
C ASN A 200 -28.00 34.29 -9.29
N GLY A 201 -28.39 33.69 -8.17
CA GLY A 201 -29.66 32.97 -8.05
C GLY A 201 -29.62 31.87 -6.98
N ASP A 202 -30.73 31.16 -6.88
CA ASP A 202 -30.86 29.97 -6.03
C ASP A 202 -31.06 28.76 -6.96
N PHE A 203 -30.22 27.75 -6.80
CA PHE A 203 -30.14 26.61 -7.71
C PHE A 203 -30.20 25.31 -6.92
N LEU A 204 -30.88 24.31 -7.47
CA LEU A 204 -30.70 22.93 -7.03
C LEU A 204 -29.54 22.30 -7.81
N ALA A 205 -28.81 21.43 -7.15
CA ALA A 205 -27.84 20.57 -7.81
C ALA A 205 -27.99 19.13 -7.34
N LEU A 206 -27.83 18.20 -8.27
CA LEU A 206 -27.72 16.77 -8.00
C LEU A 206 -26.28 16.34 -8.24
N ASP A 207 -25.76 15.45 -7.41
CA ASP A 207 -24.42 14.87 -7.56
C ASP A 207 -24.51 13.35 -7.49
N LEU A 208 -24.45 12.74 -8.67
CA LEU A 208 -24.53 11.29 -8.86
C LEU A 208 -23.27 10.78 -9.58
N GLY A 209 -22.39 10.12 -8.83
CA GLY A 209 -21.20 9.50 -9.41
C GLY A 209 -20.61 8.30 -8.67
N GLY A 210 -21.20 7.93 -7.52
CA GLY A 210 -20.79 6.83 -6.66
C GLY A 210 -21.95 6.37 -5.78
N THR A 211 -21.64 5.70 -4.66
CA THR A 211 -22.67 5.18 -3.73
C THR A 211 -23.35 6.27 -2.89
N ASN A 212 -22.72 7.44 -2.76
CA ASN A 212 -23.24 8.59 -2.05
C ASN A 212 -23.81 9.59 -3.06
N PHE A 213 -25.13 9.61 -3.17
CA PHE A 213 -25.86 10.61 -3.94
C PHE A 213 -26.07 11.87 -3.09
N ARG A 214 -25.98 13.06 -3.68
CA ARG A 214 -26.25 14.30 -2.94
C ARG A 214 -27.27 15.15 -3.67
N VAL A 215 -28.16 15.75 -2.88
CA VAL A 215 -29.03 16.84 -3.31
C VAL A 215 -28.57 18.10 -2.60
N LEU A 216 -28.41 19.18 -3.35
CA LEU A 216 -27.88 20.45 -2.87
C LEU A 216 -28.81 21.61 -3.21
N LEU A 217 -28.87 22.60 -2.33
CA LEU A 217 -29.34 23.95 -2.60
C LEU A 217 -28.13 24.89 -2.55
N VAL A 218 -27.87 25.58 -3.66
CA VAL A 218 -26.77 26.52 -3.82
C VAL A 218 -27.32 27.92 -4.05
N LYS A 219 -27.01 28.85 -3.17
CA LYS A 219 -27.40 30.26 -3.30
C LYS A 219 -26.18 31.09 -3.65
N ILE A 220 -26.17 31.62 -4.86
CA ILE A 220 -25.08 32.46 -5.38
C ILE A 220 -25.56 33.91 -5.38
N ARG A 221 -24.74 34.80 -4.84
CA ARG A 221 -24.99 36.25 -4.89
C ARG A 221 -23.80 36.96 -5.51
N SER A 222 -24.05 37.67 -6.61
CA SER A 222 -23.08 38.55 -7.27
C SER A 222 -23.11 39.96 -6.68
N GLY A 223 -22.13 40.79 -7.05
CA GLY A 223 -22.01 42.19 -6.60
C GLY A 223 -20.70 42.47 -5.86
N LYS A 224 -20.68 43.52 -5.01
CA LYS A 224 -19.45 43.98 -4.32
C LYS A 224 -18.83 42.92 -3.40
N ARG A 225 -19.62 41.98 -2.90
CA ARG A 225 -19.17 40.81 -2.14
C ARG A 225 -19.81 39.58 -2.76
N ARG A 226 -19.00 38.75 -3.41
CA ARG A 226 -19.42 37.45 -3.90
C ARG A 226 -19.63 36.52 -2.70
N THR A 227 -20.77 35.85 -2.63
CA THR A 227 -21.04 34.86 -1.58
C THR A 227 -21.73 33.65 -2.17
N VAL A 228 -21.31 32.46 -1.72
CA VAL A 228 -21.94 31.18 -2.05
C VAL A 228 -22.35 30.51 -0.74
N GLU A 229 -23.64 30.24 -0.58
CA GLU A 229 -24.20 29.47 0.54
C GLU A 229 -24.69 28.12 0.01
N MET A 230 -24.27 27.02 0.66
CA MET A 230 -24.61 25.67 0.24
C MET A 230 -25.25 24.88 1.38
N HIS A 231 -26.37 24.24 1.07
CA HIS A 231 -27.00 23.22 1.91
C HIS A 231 -27.02 21.92 1.13
N ASN A 232 -26.74 20.79 1.77
CA ASN A 232 -26.80 19.49 1.11
C ASN A 232 -27.28 18.40 2.06
N LYS A 233 -27.80 17.32 1.46
CA LYS A 233 -28.10 16.07 2.15
C LYS A 233 -27.59 14.90 1.33
N ILE A 234 -26.96 13.95 2.01
CA ILE A 234 -26.39 12.74 1.40
C ILE A 234 -27.41 11.61 1.53
N TYR A 235 -27.59 10.89 0.43
CA TYR A 235 -28.45 9.73 0.32
C TYR A 235 -27.64 8.53 -0.15
N ALA A 236 -27.82 7.40 0.51
CA ALA A 236 -27.27 6.15 0.01
C ALA A 236 -28.11 5.66 -1.17
N ILE A 237 -27.44 5.12 -2.20
CA ILE A 237 -28.11 4.34 -3.24
C ILE A 237 -27.83 2.86 -2.95
N PRO A 238 -28.85 2.06 -2.62
CA PRO A 238 -28.70 0.62 -2.43
C PRO A 238 -28.12 -0.04 -3.68
N ILE A 239 -27.33 -1.11 -3.50
CA ILE A 239 -26.69 -1.81 -4.63
C ILE A 239 -27.73 -2.43 -5.56
N GLU A 240 -28.87 -2.84 -5.00
CA GLU A 240 -30.01 -3.39 -5.73
C GLU A 240 -30.63 -2.34 -6.66
N VAL A 241 -30.59 -1.07 -6.29
CA VAL A 241 -31.06 0.06 -7.12
C VAL A 241 -29.99 0.44 -8.15
N MET A 242 -28.71 0.46 -7.77
CA MET A 242 -27.60 0.75 -8.70
C MET A 242 -27.50 -0.26 -9.85
N GLN A 243 -27.97 -1.49 -9.63
CA GLN A 243 -27.93 -2.61 -10.57
C GLN A 243 -29.34 -3.09 -10.99
N GLY A 244 -30.38 -2.36 -10.62
CA GLY A 244 -31.77 -2.66 -10.93
C GLY A 244 -32.18 -2.12 -12.31
N THR A 245 -33.39 -1.58 -12.39
CA THR A 245 -33.89 -0.90 -13.60
C THR A 245 -33.60 0.60 -13.57
N GLY A 246 -33.58 1.23 -14.75
CA GLY A 246 -33.48 2.69 -14.85
C GLY A 246 -34.63 3.39 -14.15
N GLU A 247 -35.85 2.87 -14.27
CA GLU A 247 -37.02 3.38 -13.58
C GLU A 247 -36.82 3.41 -12.06
N GLU A 248 -36.40 2.30 -11.45
CA GLU A 248 -36.12 2.23 -10.00
C GLU A 248 -35.02 3.21 -9.57
N LEU A 249 -33.96 3.36 -10.37
CA LEU A 249 -32.87 4.29 -10.08
C LEU A 249 -33.35 5.75 -10.08
N PHE A 250 -34.06 6.16 -11.13
CA PHE A 250 -34.53 7.54 -11.25
C PHE A 250 -35.68 7.83 -10.28
N ASP A 251 -36.53 6.86 -9.95
CA ASP A 251 -37.53 6.99 -8.89
C ASP A 251 -36.89 7.18 -7.52
N HIS A 252 -35.78 6.48 -7.24
CA HIS A 252 -35.01 6.69 -6.00
C HIS A 252 -34.35 8.08 -5.96
N ILE A 253 -33.81 8.56 -7.09
CA ILE A 253 -33.26 9.93 -7.19
C ILE A 253 -34.35 10.96 -6.89
N VAL A 254 -35.52 10.81 -7.50
CA VAL A 254 -36.69 11.67 -7.30
C VAL A 254 -37.21 11.55 -5.88
N TYR A 255 -37.17 10.36 -5.27
CA TYR A 255 -37.39 10.11 -3.84
C TYR A 255 -36.59 11.10 -2.98
N CYS A 256 -35.27 11.05 -3.15
CA CYS A 256 -34.30 11.87 -2.42
C CYS A 256 -34.50 13.38 -2.65
N ILE A 257 -34.84 13.81 -3.87
CA ILE A 257 -35.10 15.22 -4.17
C ILE A 257 -36.29 15.74 -3.36
N SER A 258 -37.41 15.03 -3.34
CA SER A 258 -38.57 15.47 -2.54
C SER A 258 -38.26 15.55 -1.05
N ASP A 259 -37.56 14.55 -0.51
CA ASP A 259 -37.20 14.52 0.91
C ASP A 259 -36.27 15.70 1.26
N PHE A 260 -35.37 16.07 0.35
CA PHE A 260 -34.53 17.26 0.52
C PHE A 260 -35.35 18.56 0.45
N LEU A 261 -36.28 18.68 -0.49
CA LEU A 261 -37.16 19.85 -0.61
C LEU A 261 -38.06 20.02 0.61
N ASP A 262 -38.57 18.92 1.17
CA ASP A 262 -39.27 18.91 2.46
C ASP A 262 -38.38 19.42 3.59
N TYR A 263 -37.17 18.86 3.69
CA TYR A 263 -36.19 19.22 4.71
C TYR A 263 -35.84 20.72 4.68
N MET A 264 -35.73 21.30 3.47
CA MET A 264 -35.45 22.72 3.28
C MET A 264 -36.70 23.62 3.40
N GLY A 265 -37.90 23.04 3.50
CA GLY A 265 -39.17 23.79 3.54
C GLY A 265 -39.54 24.45 2.20
N MET A 266 -39.18 23.81 1.08
CA MET A 266 -39.22 24.38 -0.27
C MET A 266 -40.04 23.56 -1.28
N LYS A 267 -40.94 22.68 -0.83
CA LYS A 267 -41.73 21.78 -1.71
C LYS A 267 -42.44 22.46 -2.89
N ASN A 268 -42.90 23.71 -2.71
CA ASN A 268 -43.64 24.45 -3.74
C ASN A 268 -42.74 25.36 -4.60
N ALA A 269 -41.43 25.35 -4.39
CA ALA A 269 -40.50 26.20 -5.15
C ALA A 269 -40.13 25.52 -6.47
N ARG A 270 -40.26 26.26 -7.57
CA ARG A 270 -39.74 25.85 -8.87
C ARG A 270 -38.35 26.45 -9.05
N LEU A 271 -37.32 25.63 -8.86
CA LEU A 271 -35.92 26.04 -8.94
C LEU A 271 -35.23 25.44 -10.17
N PRO A 272 -34.30 26.19 -10.81
CA PRO A 272 -33.41 25.64 -11.81
C PRO A 272 -32.50 24.58 -11.18
N LEU A 273 -32.33 23.45 -11.88
CA LEU A 273 -31.57 22.29 -11.43
C LEU A 273 -30.42 21.97 -12.38
N GLY A 274 -29.21 21.89 -11.82
CA GLY A 274 -28.04 21.30 -12.48
C GLY A 274 -27.87 19.84 -12.07
N PHE A 275 -27.79 18.93 -13.03
CA PHE A 275 -27.60 17.51 -12.79
C PHE A 275 -26.16 17.10 -13.02
N THR A 276 -25.35 16.99 -11.96
CA THR A 276 -24.03 16.38 -12.06
C THR A 276 -24.17 14.87 -12.15
N PHE A 277 -23.85 14.33 -13.33
CA PHE A 277 -23.96 12.93 -13.68
C PHE A 277 -22.59 12.41 -14.15
N SER A 278 -21.88 11.74 -13.26
CA SER A 278 -20.46 11.38 -13.44
C SER A 278 -20.25 10.11 -14.28
N PHE A 279 -20.89 10.06 -15.45
CA PHE A 279 -20.76 8.95 -16.40
C PHE A 279 -20.58 9.52 -17.82
N PRO A 280 -20.02 8.72 -18.75
CA PRO A 280 -19.88 9.12 -20.14
C PRO A 280 -21.24 9.47 -20.77
N CYS A 281 -21.46 10.74 -21.07
CA CYS A 281 -22.68 11.23 -21.74
C CYS A 281 -22.34 11.91 -23.07
N ARG A 282 -23.01 11.48 -24.13
CA ARG A 282 -22.99 12.19 -25.41
C ARG A 282 -24.03 13.31 -25.36
N GLN A 283 -23.57 14.53 -25.17
CA GLN A 283 -24.45 15.69 -25.10
C GLN A 283 -24.79 16.23 -26.49
N THR A 284 -26.04 16.66 -26.67
CA THR A 284 -26.51 17.41 -27.85
C THR A 284 -26.84 18.86 -27.51
N SER A 285 -27.08 19.14 -26.24
CA SER A 285 -27.24 20.47 -25.65
C SER A 285 -26.79 20.43 -24.19
N LEU A 286 -26.80 21.57 -23.50
CA LEU A 286 -26.46 21.63 -22.08
C LEU A 286 -27.42 20.80 -21.22
N ASP A 287 -28.70 20.72 -21.62
CA ASP A 287 -29.79 20.07 -20.89
C ASP A 287 -30.21 18.70 -21.47
N ALA A 288 -29.39 18.09 -22.33
CA ALA A 288 -29.64 16.76 -22.89
C ALA A 288 -28.35 15.94 -22.97
N GLY A 289 -28.37 14.72 -22.47
CA GLY A 289 -27.19 13.87 -22.37
C GLY A 289 -27.54 12.39 -22.48
N ILE A 290 -27.15 11.76 -23.57
CA ILE A 290 -27.37 10.34 -23.80
C ILE A 290 -26.27 9.55 -23.09
N LEU A 291 -26.63 8.69 -22.14
CA LEU A 291 -25.67 7.81 -21.47
C LEU A 291 -25.03 6.87 -22.50
N VAL A 292 -23.70 6.87 -22.60
CA VAL A 292 -22.97 6.03 -23.55
C VAL A 292 -22.82 4.61 -23.01
N ASN A 293 -22.31 4.49 -21.80
CA ASN A 293 -22.15 3.24 -21.10
C ASN A 293 -21.97 3.50 -19.60
N TRP A 294 -22.40 2.56 -18.77
CA TRP A 294 -22.10 2.58 -17.35
C TRP A 294 -20.61 2.36 -17.09
N THR A 295 -20.16 2.93 -15.98
CA THR A 295 -18.81 2.77 -15.44
C THR A 295 -18.90 2.56 -13.92
N LYS A 296 -17.76 2.27 -13.28
CA LYS A 296 -17.67 2.07 -11.82
C LYS A 296 -18.51 0.85 -11.39
N GLY A 297 -19.51 1.05 -10.52
CA GLY A 297 -20.37 0.00 -9.95
C GLY A 297 -21.83 0.03 -10.41
N PHE A 298 -22.21 0.93 -11.32
CA PHE A 298 -23.58 1.07 -11.82
C PHE A 298 -23.83 0.12 -12.99
N LYS A 299 -25.06 -0.39 -13.09
CA LYS A 299 -25.50 -1.27 -14.18
C LYS A 299 -27.02 -1.28 -14.38
N ALA A 300 -27.70 -0.18 -14.04
CA ALA A 300 -29.14 -0.09 -14.18
C ALA A 300 -29.56 -0.29 -15.65
N THR A 301 -30.53 -1.17 -15.90
CA THR A 301 -31.02 -1.46 -17.27
C THR A 301 -31.79 -0.27 -17.84
N ASP A 302 -31.96 -0.24 -19.17
CA ASP A 302 -32.80 0.77 -19.84
C ASP A 302 -32.35 2.23 -19.62
N CYS A 303 -31.06 2.41 -19.29
CA CYS A 303 -30.42 3.73 -19.18
C CYS A 303 -29.41 3.99 -20.31
N GLU A 304 -28.62 2.98 -20.71
CA GLU A 304 -27.60 3.15 -21.76
C GLU A 304 -28.29 3.39 -23.11
N GLY A 305 -27.90 4.45 -23.82
CA GLY A 305 -28.55 4.89 -25.05
C GLY A 305 -29.71 5.87 -24.84
N GLU A 306 -30.15 6.07 -23.60
CA GLU A 306 -31.25 6.98 -23.26
C GLU A 306 -30.74 8.34 -22.74
N ASP A 307 -31.55 9.37 -22.89
CA ASP A 307 -31.28 10.71 -22.34
C ASP A 307 -31.61 10.76 -20.84
N VAL A 308 -30.58 10.93 -20.02
CA VAL A 308 -30.70 10.89 -18.55
C VAL A 308 -31.52 12.06 -17.99
N VAL A 309 -31.60 13.18 -18.72
CA VAL A 309 -32.45 14.30 -18.33
C VAL A 309 -33.92 13.95 -18.58
N SER A 310 -34.21 13.27 -19.69
CA SER A 310 -35.54 12.76 -19.99
C SER A 310 -35.99 11.72 -18.95
N LEU A 311 -35.14 10.76 -18.60
CA LEU A 311 -35.41 9.78 -17.54
C LEU A 311 -35.71 10.44 -16.18
N LEU A 312 -34.93 11.47 -15.81
CA LEU A 312 -35.18 12.24 -14.58
C LEU A 312 -36.51 13.00 -14.64
N ARG A 313 -36.81 13.66 -15.78
CA ARG A 313 -38.08 14.38 -15.99
C ARG A 313 -39.28 13.43 -15.92
N GLU A 314 -39.16 12.21 -16.42
CA GLU A 314 -40.20 11.18 -16.31
C GLU A 314 -40.41 10.73 -14.87
N GLY A 315 -39.34 10.49 -14.11
CA GLY A 315 -39.45 10.17 -12.68
C GLY A 315 -40.14 11.28 -11.88
N ILE A 316 -39.81 12.55 -12.15
CA ILE A 316 -40.48 13.70 -11.50
C ILE A 316 -41.97 13.71 -11.85
N LYS A 317 -42.32 13.48 -13.12
CA LYS A 317 -43.72 13.41 -13.58
C LYS A 317 -44.49 12.27 -12.92
N ARG A 318 -43.90 11.07 -12.81
CA ARG A 318 -44.54 9.91 -12.15
C ARG A 318 -44.94 10.20 -10.71
N ARG A 319 -44.17 11.06 -10.02
CA ARG A 319 -44.39 11.36 -8.61
C ARG A 319 -45.45 12.43 -8.35
N GLU A 320 -45.69 13.35 -9.27
CA GLU A 320 -46.73 14.41 -9.19
C GLU A 320 -46.68 15.30 -7.91
N GLU A 321 -45.55 15.35 -7.20
CA GLU A 321 -45.42 16.09 -5.93
C GLU A 321 -44.78 17.49 -6.08
N PHE A 322 -43.91 17.67 -7.09
CA PHE A 322 -43.15 18.90 -7.31
C PHE A 322 -42.75 19.02 -8.79
N ASP A 323 -42.36 20.22 -9.22
CA ASP A 323 -41.90 20.52 -10.59
C ASP A 323 -40.53 21.20 -10.55
N LEU A 324 -39.60 20.75 -11.40
CA LEU A 324 -38.23 21.27 -11.47
C LEU A 324 -37.82 21.56 -12.90
N ASP A 325 -37.04 22.62 -13.06
CA ASP A 325 -36.48 23.01 -14.34
C ASP A 325 -35.06 22.47 -14.47
N VAL A 326 -34.90 21.30 -15.10
CA VAL A 326 -33.56 20.72 -15.36
C VAL A 326 -32.92 21.48 -16.50
N VAL A 327 -31.96 22.34 -16.17
CA VAL A 327 -31.33 23.29 -17.11
C VAL A 327 -29.96 22.84 -17.61
N ALA A 328 -29.34 21.87 -16.93
CA ALA A 328 -28.03 21.35 -17.32
C ALA A 328 -27.82 19.91 -16.84
N VAL A 329 -27.14 19.11 -17.64
CA VAL A 329 -26.46 17.88 -17.24
C VAL A 329 -24.94 18.08 -17.41
N VAL A 330 -24.18 17.75 -16.37
CA VAL A 330 -22.76 18.11 -16.26
C VAL A 330 -21.97 16.91 -15.73
N ASN A 331 -20.76 16.69 -16.22
CA ASN A 331 -19.86 15.69 -15.64
C ASN A 331 -19.18 16.24 -14.37
N ASP A 332 -18.85 15.39 -13.40
CA ASP A 332 -18.18 15.82 -12.15
C ASP A 332 -16.84 16.52 -12.38
N THR A 333 -16.08 16.13 -13.39
CA THR A 333 -14.85 16.83 -13.77
C THR A 333 -15.11 18.29 -14.12
N VAL A 334 -16.15 18.54 -14.92
CA VAL A 334 -16.56 19.88 -15.37
C VAL A 334 -17.09 20.69 -14.19
N GLY A 335 -17.96 20.10 -13.35
CA GLY A 335 -18.47 20.75 -12.14
C GLY A 335 -17.34 21.12 -11.16
N THR A 336 -16.34 20.25 -11.03
CA THR A 336 -15.14 20.51 -10.21
C THR A 336 -14.31 21.65 -10.79
N MET A 337 -14.06 21.65 -12.10
CA MET A 337 -13.36 22.75 -12.79
C MET A 337 -14.08 24.08 -12.57
N MET A 338 -15.40 24.12 -12.75
CA MET A 338 -16.18 25.35 -12.58
C MET A 338 -16.21 25.84 -11.13
N THR A 339 -16.25 24.92 -10.16
CA THR A 339 -16.16 25.27 -8.75
C THR A 339 -14.83 25.94 -8.43
N CYS A 340 -13.72 25.43 -8.96
CA CYS A 340 -12.40 26.03 -8.76
C CYS A 340 -12.24 27.34 -9.55
N ALA A 341 -12.73 27.40 -10.78
CA ALA A 341 -12.65 28.58 -11.64
C ALA A 341 -13.45 29.78 -11.12
N TYR A 342 -14.47 29.54 -10.29
CA TYR A 342 -15.22 30.60 -9.62
C TYR A 342 -14.35 31.45 -8.67
N GLU A 343 -13.38 30.82 -8.00
CA GLU A 343 -12.43 31.48 -7.09
C GLU A 343 -11.11 31.84 -7.81
N GLU A 344 -10.63 30.98 -8.71
CA GLU A 344 -9.33 31.10 -9.39
C GLU A 344 -9.50 31.18 -10.91
N PRO A 345 -9.45 32.37 -11.53
CA PRO A 345 -9.74 32.56 -12.96
C PRO A 345 -8.82 31.82 -13.94
N THR A 346 -7.67 31.33 -13.46
CA THR A 346 -6.71 30.54 -14.25
C THR A 346 -7.04 29.05 -14.31
N CYS A 347 -8.07 28.61 -13.58
CA CYS A 347 -8.48 27.20 -13.58
C CYS A 347 -9.25 26.85 -14.86
N GLU A 348 -8.57 26.10 -15.74
CA GLU A 348 -9.12 25.66 -17.04
C GLU A 348 -9.08 24.13 -17.19
N VAL A 349 -8.81 23.41 -16.10
CA VAL A 349 -8.71 21.95 -16.07
C VAL A 349 -9.39 21.42 -14.81
N GLY A 350 -10.25 20.42 -14.98
CA GLY A 350 -10.85 19.64 -13.90
C GLY A 350 -10.26 18.24 -13.83
N LEU A 351 -9.96 17.74 -12.64
CA LEU A 351 -9.42 16.40 -12.40
C LEU A 351 -10.21 15.70 -11.30
N ILE A 352 -10.65 14.47 -11.58
CA ILE A 352 -11.20 13.55 -10.58
C ILE A 352 -10.22 12.39 -10.38
N ALA A 353 -9.84 12.17 -9.11
CA ALA A 353 -9.05 11.04 -8.65
C ALA A 353 -9.71 10.46 -7.40
N GLY A 354 -10.76 9.65 -7.59
CA GLY A 354 -11.59 9.09 -6.53
C GLY A 354 -11.90 7.62 -6.80
N THR A 355 -13.18 7.22 -6.72
CA THR A 355 -13.63 5.88 -7.11
C THR A 355 -13.26 5.58 -8.56
N GLY A 356 -13.53 6.52 -9.46
CA GLY A 356 -13.02 6.56 -10.83
C GLY A 356 -11.92 7.61 -11.00
N SER A 357 -11.42 7.74 -12.22
CA SER A 357 -10.55 8.85 -12.60
C SER A 357 -10.93 9.39 -13.96
N ASN A 358 -11.09 10.71 -14.03
CA ASN A 358 -11.42 11.42 -15.26
C ASN A 358 -10.83 12.84 -15.25
N ALA A 359 -10.73 13.47 -16.42
CA ALA A 359 -10.33 14.86 -16.55
C ALA A 359 -11.17 15.59 -17.61
N CYS A 360 -11.24 16.90 -17.47
CA CYS A 360 -11.79 17.82 -18.47
C CYS A 360 -10.91 19.06 -18.58
N TYR A 361 -11.01 19.78 -19.69
CA TYR A 361 -10.33 21.07 -19.85
C TYR A 361 -11.06 21.98 -20.85
N MET A 362 -10.74 23.26 -20.85
CA MET A 362 -11.21 24.22 -21.85
C MET A 362 -10.43 24.07 -23.16
N GLU A 363 -11.10 23.60 -24.22
CA GLU A 363 -10.53 23.44 -25.56
C GLU A 363 -11.00 24.57 -26.50
N GLU A 364 -10.19 24.90 -27.50
CA GLU A 364 -10.54 25.82 -28.57
C GLU A 364 -11.58 25.20 -29.50
N MET A 365 -12.67 25.92 -29.80
CA MET A 365 -13.76 25.41 -30.64
C MET A 365 -13.27 24.92 -32.01
N ARG A 366 -12.28 25.59 -32.60
CA ARG A 366 -11.65 25.18 -33.88
C ARG A 366 -11.03 23.77 -33.86
N ASN A 367 -10.72 23.23 -32.69
CA ASN A 367 -10.15 21.89 -32.54
C ASN A 367 -11.24 20.82 -32.34
N ILE A 368 -12.47 21.22 -31.97
CA ILE A 368 -13.59 20.31 -31.71
C ILE A 368 -14.39 20.10 -33.00
N GLU A 369 -13.89 19.25 -33.90
CA GLU A 369 -14.49 19.05 -35.24
C GLU A 369 -15.89 18.42 -35.22
N THR A 370 -16.35 17.99 -34.05
CA THR A 370 -17.60 17.25 -33.81
C THR A 370 -18.76 18.17 -33.48
N VAL A 371 -18.49 19.45 -33.23
CA VAL A 371 -19.47 20.50 -32.98
C VAL A 371 -19.30 21.60 -34.03
N ASP A 372 -20.40 22.11 -34.56
CA ASP A 372 -20.33 23.21 -35.53
C ASP A 372 -19.92 24.53 -34.85
N GLY A 373 -19.03 25.27 -35.51
CA GLY A 373 -18.54 26.58 -35.08
C GLY A 373 -17.06 26.54 -34.66
N VAL A 374 -16.34 27.62 -34.96
CA VAL A 374 -14.87 27.72 -34.73
C VAL A 374 -14.48 28.77 -33.69
N ASP A 375 -15.42 29.64 -33.31
CA ASP A 375 -15.17 30.78 -32.44
C ASP A 375 -15.41 30.45 -30.97
N GLY A 376 -14.48 30.89 -30.12
CA GLY A 376 -14.53 30.71 -28.68
C GLY A 376 -14.00 29.35 -28.22
N ARG A 377 -14.44 28.93 -27.04
CA ARG A 377 -13.95 27.72 -26.36
C ARG A 377 -15.12 26.88 -25.87
N MET A 378 -14.84 25.62 -25.57
CA MET A 378 -15.79 24.73 -24.91
C MET A 378 -15.03 23.78 -23.99
N CYS A 379 -15.58 23.52 -22.82
CA CYS A 379 -15.06 22.47 -21.95
C CYS A 379 -15.31 21.10 -22.61
N VAL A 380 -14.27 20.26 -22.62
CA VAL A 380 -14.33 18.91 -23.15
C VAL A 380 -14.15 17.93 -22.00
N ASN A 381 -15.09 17.00 -21.85
CA ASN A 381 -14.96 15.87 -20.95
C ASN A 381 -14.18 14.75 -21.67
N MET A 382 -12.98 14.42 -21.18
CA MET A 382 -12.09 13.51 -21.91
C MET A 382 -12.60 12.06 -21.92
N GLU A 383 -13.24 11.62 -20.84
CA GLU A 383 -13.47 10.21 -20.53
C GLU A 383 -12.16 9.41 -20.66
N TRP A 384 -11.09 9.93 -20.04
CA TRP A 384 -9.72 9.42 -20.23
C TRP A 384 -9.49 8.02 -19.64
N GLY A 385 -10.46 7.49 -18.89
CA GLY A 385 -10.33 6.21 -18.20
C GLY A 385 -10.17 5.06 -19.18
N ALA A 386 -10.75 5.19 -20.38
CA ALA A 386 -10.65 4.26 -21.51
C ALA A 386 -9.31 4.34 -22.27
N PHE A 387 -8.40 5.24 -21.89
CA PHE A 387 -7.05 5.25 -22.45
C PHE A 387 -6.39 3.86 -22.28
N GLY A 388 -5.73 3.37 -23.32
CA GLY A 388 -5.16 2.02 -23.34
C GLY A 388 -6.12 0.88 -23.70
N ASP A 389 -7.44 1.11 -23.82
CA ASP A 389 -8.41 0.06 -24.21
C ASP A 389 -8.07 -0.56 -25.58
N ASN A 390 -7.46 0.24 -26.49
CA ASN A 390 -6.95 -0.18 -27.79
C ASN A 390 -5.59 -0.91 -27.75
N GLY A 391 -5.04 -1.14 -26.55
CA GLY A 391 -3.77 -1.83 -26.33
C GLY A 391 -2.54 -0.92 -26.29
N CYS A 392 -2.70 0.40 -26.44
CA CYS A 392 -1.55 1.32 -26.48
C CYS A 392 -0.81 1.48 -25.13
N LEU A 393 -1.26 0.83 -24.06
CA LEU A 393 -0.60 0.77 -22.75
C LEU A 393 -0.20 -0.66 -22.33
N ASP A 394 -0.37 -1.65 -23.20
CA ASP A 394 -0.14 -3.06 -22.83
C ASP A 394 1.34 -3.35 -22.48
N ASP A 395 2.28 -2.51 -22.92
CA ASP A 395 3.71 -2.59 -22.60
C ASP A 395 4.06 -2.18 -21.15
N ILE A 396 3.17 -1.46 -20.46
CA ILE A 396 3.36 -1.03 -19.07
C ILE A 396 2.36 -1.66 -18.09
N ARG A 397 1.42 -2.46 -18.60
CA ARG A 397 0.49 -3.24 -17.79
C ARG A 397 1.18 -4.50 -17.28
N THR A 398 0.98 -4.79 -16.00
CA THR A 398 1.50 -6.00 -15.35
C THR A 398 0.49 -7.13 -15.40
N GLN A 399 0.92 -8.34 -15.05
CA GLN A 399 0.00 -9.47 -14.86
C GLN A 399 -1.09 -9.17 -13.81
N TYR A 400 -0.81 -8.31 -12.82
CA TYR A 400 -1.77 -7.95 -11.79
C TYR A 400 -2.83 -6.99 -12.32
N ASP A 401 -2.46 -6.08 -13.22
CA ASP A 401 -3.41 -5.18 -13.91
C ASP A 401 -4.35 -5.98 -14.82
N ASN A 402 -3.81 -6.98 -15.53
CA ASN A 402 -4.60 -7.89 -16.36
C ASN A 402 -5.58 -8.71 -15.51
N ALA A 403 -5.13 -9.27 -14.37
CA ALA A 403 -6.00 -10.02 -13.47
C ALA A 403 -7.15 -9.17 -12.88
N VAL A 404 -6.89 -7.89 -12.57
CA VAL A 404 -7.93 -6.95 -12.12
C VAL A 404 -8.93 -6.65 -13.23
N ASP A 405 -8.45 -6.45 -14.46
CA ASP A 405 -9.27 -6.20 -15.64
C ASP A 405 -10.17 -7.40 -15.97
N ASP A 406 -9.61 -8.61 -16.08
CA ASP A 406 -10.31 -9.84 -16.44
C ASP A 406 -11.46 -10.17 -15.48
N LEU A 407 -11.29 -9.87 -14.19
CA LEU A 407 -12.29 -10.14 -13.16
C LEU A 407 -13.24 -8.96 -12.92
N SER A 408 -13.05 -7.81 -13.56
CA SER A 408 -13.90 -6.63 -13.36
C SER A 408 -15.28 -6.77 -14.02
N LEU A 409 -16.22 -5.89 -13.67
CA LEU A 409 -17.55 -5.84 -14.31
C LEU A 409 -17.49 -5.46 -15.80
N ASN A 410 -16.41 -4.78 -16.21
CA ASN A 410 -16.20 -4.20 -17.52
C ASN A 410 -14.82 -4.62 -18.08
N ALA A 411 -14.60 -5.93 -18.21
CA ALA A 411 -13.35 -6.48 -18.72
C ALA A 411 -12.98 -5.91 -20.11
N GLY A 412 -11.71 -5.54 -20.27
CA GLY A 412 -11.17 -4.93 -21.50
C GLY A 412 -11.51 -3.45 -21.67
N LYS A 413 -12.20 -2.84 -20.70
CA LYS A 413 -12.57 -1.42 -20.69
C LYS A 413 -11.94 -0.68 -19.52
N GLN A 414 -11.82 0.64 -19.64
CA GLN A 414 -11.34 1.52 -18.56
C GLN A 414 -9.93 1.13 -18.07
N LYS A 415 -9.06 0.63 -18.96
CA LYS A 415 -7.76 0.05 -18.57
C LYS A 415 -6.86 1.07 -17.85
N TYR A 416 -6.86 2.34 -18.28
CA TYR A 416 -6.09 3.38 -17.61
C TYR A 416 -6.66 3.76 -16.24
N GLU A 417 -7.99 3.89 -16.13
CA GLU A 417 -8.66 4.12 -14.85
C GLU A 417 -8.35 3.01 -13.84
N LYS A 418 -8.32 1.74 -14.28
CA LYS A 418 -7.99 0.58 -13.44
C LYS A 418 -6.58 0.61 -12.85
N MET A 419 -5.66 1.34 -13.47
CA MET A 419 -4.31 1.53 -12.93
C MET A 419 -4.18 2.75 -12.00
N CYS A 420 -5.21 3.60 -11.92
CA CYS A 420 -5.12 4.92 -11.31
C CYS A 420 -6.13 5.17 -10.17
N SER A 421 -7.33 4.60 -10.23
CA SER A 421 -8.44 4.98 -9.35
C SER A 421 -8.60 4.10 -8.11
N GLY A 422 -9.19 4.68 -7.07
CA GLY A 422 -9.34 4.04 -5.76
C GLY A 422 -10.16 2.75 -5.76
N MET A 423 -11.05 2.56 -6.74
CA MET A 423 -11.81 1.32 -6.89
C MET A 423 -10.91 0.11 -7.21
N TYR A 424 -9.75 0.34 -7.84
CA TYR A 424 -8.94 -0.74 -8.41
C TYR A 424 -7.55 -0.88 -7.76
N LEU A 425 -6.96 0.18 -7.21
CA LEU A 425 -5.63 0.11 -6.56
C LEU A 425 -5.58 -0.97 -5.48
N GLY A 426 -6.62 -1.08 -4.65
CA GLY A 426 -6.73 -2.12 -3.63
C GLY A 426 -6.77 -3.54 -4.19
N GLU A 427 -7.41 -3.74 -5.34
CA GLU A 427 -7.45 -5.05 -6.00
C GLU A 427 -6.10 -5.41 -6.62
N ILE A 428 -5.35 -4.44 -7.15
CA ILE A 428 -3.98 -4.66 -7.63
C ILE A 428 -3.10 -5.10 -6.45
N VAL A 429 -3.14 -4.36 -5.34
CA VAL A 429 -2.43 -4.73 -4.10
C VAL A 429 -2.82 -6.14 -3.66
N ARG A 430 -4.12 -6.44 -3.55
CA ARG A 430 -4.61 -7.76 -3.12
C ARG A 430 -4.09 -8.89 -3.99
N ASN A 431 -4.06 -8.73 -5.32
CA ASN A 431 -3.53 -9.74 -6.23
C ASN A 431 -2.01 -9.94 -6.07
N ILE A 432 -1.24 -8.87 -5.84
CA ILE A 432 0.19 -8.99 -5.52
C ILE A 432 0.37 -9.75 -4.20
N LEU A 433 -0.39 -9.40 -3.16
CA LEU A 433 -0.31 -10.08 -1.86
C LEU A 433 -0.64 -11.58 -1.98
N ILE A 434 -1.66 -11.95 -2.76
CA ILE A 434 -1.98 -13.35 -3.06
C ILE A 434 -0.79 -14.07 -3.69
N ASP A 435 -0.14 -13.47 -4.69
CA ASP A 435 1.03 -14.05 -5.35
C ASP A 435 2.21 -14.23 -4.38
N LEU A 436 2.55 -13.19 -3.62
CA LEU A 436 3.62 -13.25 -2.62
C LEU A 436 3.31 -14.27 -1.50
N THR A 437 2.04 -14.43 -1.11
CA THR A 437 1.63 -15.49 -0.19
C THR A 437 1.78 -16.87 -0.82
N LYS A 438 1.37 -17.08 -2.08
CA LYS A 438 1.58 -18.38 -2.78
C LYS A 438 3.05 -18.78 -2.83
N ARG A 439 3.94 -17.80 -2.98
CA ARG A 439 5.40 -17.98 -2.99
C ARG A 439 6.01 -18.18 -1.59
N GLY A 440 5.19 -18.09 -0.54
CA GLY A 440 5.60 -18.30 0.85
C GLY A 440 6.27 -17.07 1.51
N PHE A 441 6.19 -15.90 0.89
CA PHE A 441 6.86 -14.68 1.37
C PHE A 441 6.04 -13.89 2.37
N LEU A 442 4.72 -14.07 2.34
CA LEU A 442 3.77 -13.39 3.21
C LEU A 442 2.88 -14.39 3.95
N PHE A 443 2.43 -14.00 5.15
CA PHE A 443 1.36 -14.67 5.90
C PHE A 443 1.61 -16.19 6.08
N ARG A 444 2.89 -16.56 6.27
CA ARG A 444 3.33 -17.96 6.40
C ARG A 444 2.91 -18.87 5.23
N GLY A 445 2.68 -18.29 4.05
CA GLY A 445 2.21 -19.00 2.88
C GLY A 445 0.73 -19.39 2.89
N GLN A 446 -0.07 -18.86 3.83
CA GLN A 446 -1.48 -19.20 3.97
C GLN A 446 -2.38 -18.12 3.36
N ILE A 447 -3.09 -18.48 2.29
CA ILE A 447 -4.11 -17.60 1.69
C ILE A 447 -5.39 -17.71 2.51
N SER A 448 -5.67 -16.71 3.35
CA SER A 448 -6.92 -16.64 4.11
C SER A 448 -8.12 -16.38 3.19
N GLU A 449 -9.33 -16.77 3.63
CA GLU A 449 -10.57 -16.41 2.93
C GLU A 449 -10.71 -14.90 2.80
N THR A 450 -10.30 -14.19 3.83
CA THR A 450 -10.27 -12.73 3.88
C THR A 450 -9.39 -12.12 2.79
N LEU A 451 -8.22 -12.69 2.48
CA LEU A 451 -7.38 -12.22 1.39
C LEU A 451 -7.99 -12.51 0.00
N LYS A 452 -8.88 -13.51 -0.10
CA LYS A 452 -9.62 -13.82 -1.33
C LYS A 452 -10.81 -12.86 -1.54
N THR A 453 -11.31 -12.22 -0.49
CA THR A 453 -12.41 -11.26 -0.55
C THR A 453 -12.02 -10.02 -1.36
N ARG A 454 -12.72 -9.78 -2.46
CA ARG A 454 -12.53 -8.60 -3.32
C ARG A 454 -12.96 -7.33 -2.60
N GLY A 455 -12.26 -6.23 -2.85
CA GLY A 455 -12.57 -4.92 -2.26
C GLY A 455 -12.17 -4.77 -0.80
N ILE A 456 -11.51 -5.76 -0.19
CA ILE A 456 -11.05 -5.69 1.20
C ILE A 456 -10.07 -4.53 1.45
N PHE A 457 -9.25 -4.19 0.46
CA PHE A 457 -8.33 -3.06 0.52
C PHE A 457 -9.00 -1.80 -0.06
N GLU A 458 -9.99 -1.26 0.66
CA GLU A 458 -10.54 0.06 0.32
C GLU A 458 -9.46 1.15 0.35
N THR A 459 -9.62 2.21 -0.45
CA THR A 459 -8.68 3.35 -0.53
C THR A 459 -8.29 3.90 0.84
N LYS A 460 -9.22 3.93 1.80
CA LYS A 460 -8.96 4.38 3.18
C LYS A 460 -7.83 3.60 3.86
N PHE A 461 -7.75 2.28 3.62
CA PHE A 461 -6.74 1.43 4.22
C PHE A 461 -5.39 1.59 3.52
N LEU A 462 -5.34 1.76 2.20
CA LEU A 462 -4.09 2.07 1.48
C LEU A 462 -3.50 3.38 2.01
N SER A 463 -4.31 4.44 2.08
CA SER A 463 -3.88 5.74 2.60
C SER A 463 -3.39 5.68 4.05
N GLN A 464 -4.01 4.85 4.89
CA GLN A 464 -3.55 4.64 6.26
C GLN A 464 -2.21 3.89 6.29
N ILE A 465 -2.10 2.76 5.60
CA ILE A 465 -0.88 1.92 5.57
C ILE A 465 0.34 2.73 5.12
N GLU A 466 0.17 3.61 4.13
CA GLU A 466 1.26 4.41 3.58
C GLU A 466 1.64 5.63 4.41
N SER A 467 0.80 6.04 5.37
CA SER A 467 1.02 7.24 6.18
C SER A 467 2.39 7.23 6.88
N ASP A 468 3.16 8.31 6.69
CA ASP A 468 4.46 8.52 7.34
C ASP A 468 4.35 8.70 8.86
N ARG A 469 3.15 9.00 9.35
CA ARG A 469 2.90 9.23 10.78
C ARG A 469 2.58 7.94 11.54
N LEU A 470 2.44 6.80 10.85
CA LEU A 470 2.13 5.54 11.50
C LEU A 470 3.39 4.73 11.81
N ALA A 471 3.44 4.24 13.04
CA ALA A 471 4.38 3.20 13.42
C ALA A 471 3.99 1.85 12.79
N LEU A 472 4.97 0.97 12.56
CA LEU A 472 4.73 -0.38 12.01
C LEU A 472 3.68 -1.18 12.80
N LEU A 473 3.58 -0.95 14.11
CA LEU A 473 2.57 -1.61 14.95
C LEU A 473 1.14 -1.23 14.57
N GLN A 474 0.92 0.01 14.11
CA GLN A 474 -0.39 0.47 13.66
C GLN A 474 -0.74 -0.11 12.28
N VAL A 475 0.24 -0.21 11.37
CA VAL A 475 0.07 -0.91 10.09
C VAL A 475 -0.34 -2.37 10.34
N ARG A 476 0.35 -3.05 11.25
CA ARG A 476 -0.04 -4.41 11.68
C ARG A 476 -1.46 -4.45 12.23
N GLY A 477 -1.82 -3.49 13.08
CA GLY A 477 -3.17 -3.38 13.63
C GLY A 477 -4.26 -3.23 12.56
N ILE A 478 -4.01 -2.47 11.50
CA ILE A 478 -4.91 -2.35 10.35
C ILE A 478 -5.07 -3.69 9.64
N LEU A 479 -3.96 -4.37 9.33
CA LEU A 479 -4.00 -5.68 8.67
C LEU A 479 -4.73 -6.74 9.50
N GLN A 480 -4.52 -6.73 10.83
CA GLN A 480 -5.24 -7.61 11.74
C GLN A 480 -6.72 -7.27 11.85
N HIS A 481 -7.08 -5.98 11.83
CA HIS A 481 -8.48 -5.53 11.78
C HIS A 481 -9.16 -5.99 10.49
N LEU A 482 -8.42 -5.98 9.38
CA LEU A 482 -8.86 -6.58 8.12
C LEU A 482 -8.93 -8.11 8.17
N GLY A 483 -8.52 -8.78 9.25
CA GLY A 483 -8.57 -10.25 9.37
C GLY A 483 -7.37 -10.98 8.74
N LEU A 484 -6.25 -10.28 8.52
CA LEU A 484 -5.00 -10.87 8.03
C LEU A 484 -4.05 -11.13 9.22
N ASP A 485 -3.61 -12.38 9.40
CA ASP A 485 -2.61 -12.75 10.42
C ASP A 485 -1.21 -12.26 10.00
N SER A 486 -0.96 -10.97 10.24
CA SER A 486 0.28 -10.30 9.85
C SER A 486 1.31 -10.24 10.98
N THR A 487 2.57 -10.41 10.59
CA THR A 487 3.75 -10.10 11.38
C THR A 487 4.26 -8.69 11.09
N CYS A 488 5.29 -8.23 11.82
CA CYS A 488 5.95 -6.97 11.50
C CYS A 488 6.61 -6.99 10.11
N ASP A 489 7.22 -8.11 9.73
CA ASP A 489 7.86 -8.26 8.42
C ASP A 489 6.82 -8.27 7.29
N ASP A 490 5.69 -8.95 7.49
CA ASP A 490 4.56 -8.88 6.54
C ASP A 490 4.07 -7.43 6.37
N SER A 491 3.99 -6.68 7.47
CA SER A 491 3.52 -5.29 7.45
C SER A 491 4.46 -4.37 6.67
N ILE A 492 5.77 -4.62 6.71
CA ILE A 492 6.76 -3.88 5.91
C ILE A 492 6.53 -4.16 4.43
N ILE A 493 6.44 -5.43 4.04
CA ILE A 493 6.24 -5.84 2.65
C ILE A 493 4.91 -5.30 2.11
N VAL A 494 3.82 -5.41 2.87
CA VAL A 494 2.51 -4.87 2.46
C VAL A 494 2.59 -3.35 2.25
N LYS A 495 3.28 -2.62 3.13
CA LYS A 495 3.49 -1.18 2.96
C LYS A 495 4.28 -0.85 1.68
N GLU A 496 5.33 -1.62 1.38
CA GLU A 496 6.11 -1.47 0.15
C GLU A 496 5.27 -1.74 -1.12
N VAL A 497 4.43 -2.78 -1.09
CA VAL A 497 3.50 -3.11 -2.18
C VAL A 497 2.51 -1.96 -2.41
N CYS A 498 1.87 -1.44 -1.35
CA CYS A 498 0.96 -0.30 -1.46
C CYS A 498 1.67 0.91 -2.09
N GLY A 499 2.85 1.26 -1.57
CA GLY A 499 3.65 2.38 -2.08
C GLY A 499 4.09 2.25 -3.54
N ALA A 500 4.39 1.02 -4.00
CA ALA A 500 4.71 0.78 -5.41
C ALA A 500 3.50 1.03 -6.33
N VAL A 501 2.32 0.54 -5.93
CA VAL A 501 1.08 0.66 -6.68
C VAL A 501 0.59 2.12 -6.70
N SER A 502 0.52 2.77 -5.54
CA SER A 502 0.03 4.15 -5.39
C SER A 502 0.94 5.15 -6.10
N ARG A 503 2.27 4.97 -6.02
CA ARG A 503 3.24 5.81 -6.72
C ARG A 503 3.08 5.71 -8.22
N ARG A 504 2.94 4.49 -8.77
CA ARG A 504 2.73 4.29 -10.20
C ARG A 504 1.44 4.96 -10.67
N ALA A 505 0.35 4.79 -9.92
CA ALA A 505 -0.93 5.43 -10.19
C ALA A 505 -0.81 6.95 -10.28
N ALA A 506 -0.14 7.59 -9.30
CA ALA A 506 0.09 9.02 -9.31
C ALA A 506 0.96 9.48 -10.50
N GLN A 507 2.00 8.71 -10.86
CA GLN A 507 2.86 9.02 -12.00
C GLN A 507 2.11 8.89 -13.34
N LEU A 508 1.25 7.89 -13.49
CA LEU A 508 0.38 7.72 -14.66
C LEU A 508 -0.58 8.90 -14.78
N CYS A 509 -1.35 9.21 -13.74
CA CYS A 509 -2.20 10.41 -13.68
C CYS A 509 -1.43 11.68 -14.05
N GLY A 510 -0.20 11.82 -13.53
CA GLY A 510 0.69 12.94 -13.84
C GLY A 510 1.10 13.00 -15.31
N ALA A 511 1.39 11.86 -15.95
CA ALA A 511 1.70 11.81 -17.39
C ALA A 511 0.48 12.16 -18.26
N GLY A 512 -0.71 11.69 -17.89
CA GLY A 512 -1.97 12.06 -18.55
C GLY A 512 -2.24 13.56 -18.42
N MET A 513 -2.12 14.10 -17.21
CA MET A 513 -2.30 15.54 -16.97
C MET A 513 -1.25 16.39 -17.69
N ALA A 514 0.00 15.92 -17.73
CA ALA A 514 1.06 16.58 -18.48
C ALA A 514 0.80 16.64 -19.99
N ALA A 515 -0.06 15.78 -20.54
CA ALA A 515 -0.48 15.85 -21.95
C ALA A 515 -1.60 16.87 -22.18
N VAL A 516 -2.45 17.11 -21.17
CA VAL A 516 -3.54 18.10 -21.23
C VAL A 516 -3.01 19.53 -21.23
N VAL A 517 -1.94 19.79 -20.46
CA VAL A 517 -1.37 21.13 -20.30
C VAL A 517 -0.23 21.47 -21.27
N ASP A 518 0.07 20.59 -22.23
CA ASP A 518 1.17 20.70 -23.20
C ASP A 518 0.67 21.05 -24.59
#